data_AF-A0A916YYN4-F1
#
_entry.id   AF-A0A916YYN4-F1
#
_cell.length_a   1.000
_cell.length_b   1.000
_cell.length_c   1.000
_cell.angle_alpha   90.00
_cell.angle_beta   90.00
_cell.angle_gamma   90.00
#
_symmetry.space_group_name_H-M   'P 1'
#
loop_
_entity.id
_entity.type
_entity.pdbx_description
1 polymer ?
#
loop_
_entity_poly.entity_id
_entity_poly.type
_entity_poly.pdbx_seq_one_letter_code
_entity_poly.pdbx_strand_id
1 'polypeptide(L)'
;METLGYLAGILTTIAFVPQVLQIYKTKSAKDVSLAMFLIFTTGVFMWLVYGIKANAFPVIAANAFTLILSLVILFFKFKYRKTSH
;
A
#
# COMPACT_ATOMS: atom_id res chain seq x y z
N MET A 1 18.17 9.36 14.21
CA MET A 1 17.33 8.19 13.87
C MET A 1 15.98 8.59 13.29
N GLU A 2 15.31 9.62 13.81
CA GLU A 2 13.97 10.03 13.33
C GLU A 2 13.93 10.39 11.84
N THR A 3 14.86 11.20 11.34
CA THR A 3 14.93 11.55 9.91
C THR A 3 15.08 10.34 9.00
N LEU A 4 15.85 9.33 9.42
CA LEU A 4 16.00 8.08 8.68
C LEU A 4 14.69 7.29 8.64
N GLY A 5 13.95 7.25 9.75
CA GLY A 5 12.63 6.63 9.82
C GLY A 5 11.61 7.30 8.88
N TYR A 6 11.59 8.64 8.84
CA TYR A 6 10.76 9.37 7.90
C TYR A 6 11.16 9.13 6.44
N LEU A 7 12.45 9.19 6.11
CA LEU A 7 12.94 8.91 4.75
C LEU A 7 12.60 7.48 4.31
N ALA A 8 12.83 6.50 5.18
CA ALA A 8 12.46 5.11 4.90
C ALA A 8 10.96 4.96 4.66
N GLY A 9 10.12 5.58 5.50
CA GLY A 9 8.67 5.59 5.34
C GLY A 9 8.22 6.25 4.03
N ILE A 10 8.81 7.38 3.66
CA ILE A 10 8.51 8.10 2.42
C ILE A 10 8.89 7.25 1.20
N LEU A 11 10.12 6.73 1.15
CA LEU A 11 10.61 5.96 0.01
C LEU A 11 9.79 4.69 -0.21
N THR A 12 9.49 3.96 0.87
CA THR A 12 8.68 2.74 0.79
C THR A 12 7.23 3.01 0.42
N THR A 13 6.63 4.11 0.92
CA THR A 13 5.26 4.50 0.55
C THR A 13 5.16 4.94 -0.90
N ILE A 14 6.05 5.83 -1.35
CA ILE A 14 6.02 6.38 -2.71
C ILE A 14 6.30 5.31 -3.77
N ALA A 15 7.03 4.23 -3.43
CA ALA A 15 7.24 3.10 -4.32
C ALA A 15 5.93 2.45 -4.84
N PHE A 16 4.82 2.58 -4.12
CA PHE A 16 3.51 2.09 -4.57
C PHE A 16 2.77 3.06 -5.50
N VAL A 17 3.15 4.34 -5.55
CA VAL A 17 2.51 5.35 -6.41
C VAL A 17 2.66 4.99 -7.90
N PRO A 18 3.86 4.63 -8.42
CA PRO A 18 4.00 4.13 -9.80
C PRO A 18 3.07 2.95 -10.11
N GLN A 19 2.88 2.03 -9.18
CA GLN A 19 2.00 0.87 -9.36
C GLN A 19 0.52 1.29 -9.50
N VAL A 20 0.05 2.23 -8.66
CA VAL A 20 -1.30 2.80 -8.75
C VAL A 20 -1.49 3.52 -10.10
N LEU A 21 -0.51 4.34 -10.49
CA LEU A 21 -0.55 5.09 -11.74
C LEU A 21 -0.55 4.17 -12.97
N GLN A 22 0.25 3.09 -12.94
CA GLN A 22 0.27 2.11 -14.02
C GLN A 22 -1.09 1.45 -14.19
N ILE A 23 -1.69 0.95 -13.10
CA ILE A 23 -3.03 0.32 -13.14
C ILE A 23 -4.10 1.31 -13.60
N TYR A 24 -4.00 2.56 -13.15
CA TYR A 24 -4.93 3.61 -13.58
C TYR A 24 -4.78 3.96 -15.07
N LYS A 25 -3.57 3.96 -15.62
CA LYS A 25 -3.31 4.24 -17.04
C LYS A 25 -3.70 3.07 -17.94
N THR A 26 -3.30 1.85 -17.59
CA THR A 26 -3.57 0.65 -18.40
C THR A 26 -4.99 0.12 -18.23
N LYS A 27 -5.71 0.59 -17.20
CA LYS A 27 -7.02 0.05 -16.79
C LYS A 27 -6.98 -1.47 -16.60
N SER A 28 -5.81 -2.01 -16.23
CA SER A 28 -5.58 -3.43 -16.06
C SER A 28 -4.74 -3.68 -14.81
N ALA A 29 -5.17 -4.66 -14.02
CA ALA A 29 -4.46 -5.17 -12.86
C ALA A 29 -4.24 -6.68 -12.98
N LYS A 30 -4.20 -7.23 -14.21
CA LYS A 30 -4.12 -8.69 -14.44
C LYS A 30 -2.90 -9.31 -13.76
N ASP A 31 -1.74 -8.67 -13.91
CA ASP A 31 -0.44 -9.18 -13.43
C ASP A 31 -0.17 -8.85 -11.95
N VAL A 32 -1.03 -8.05 -11.32
CA VAL A 32 -0.93 -7.73 -9.90
C VAL A 32 -1.42 -8.93 -9.08
N SER A 33 -0.56 -9.52 -8.25
CA SER A 33 -0.95 -10.65 -7.39
C SER A 33 -1.95 -10.22 -6.31
N LEU A 34 -3.16 -10.78 -6.36
CA LEU A 34 -4.20 -10.51 -5.36
C LEU A 34 -3.80 -11.01 -3.97
N ALA A 35 -3.24 -12.23 -3.89
CA ALA A 35 -2.82 -12.83 -2.64
C ALA A 35 -1.73 -12.00 -1.95
N MET A 36 -0.74 -11.52 -2.73
CA MET A 36 0.34 -10.68 -2.21
C MET A 36 -0.21 -9.39 -1.60
N PHE A 37 -1.10 -8.68 -2.30
CA PHE A 37 -1.67 -7.44 -1.78
C PHE A 37 -2.60 -7.66 -0.58
N LEU A 38 -3.36 -8.76 -0.50
CA LEU A 38 -4.16 -9.08 0.68
C LEU A 38 -3.31 -9.32 1.92
N ILE A 39 -2.24 -10.12 1.79
CA ILE A 39 -1.30 -10.38 2.88
C ILE A 39 -0.59 -9.09 3.28
N PHE A 40 -0.10 -8.32 2.31
CA PHE A 40 0.60 -7.07 2.54
C PHE A 40 -0.29 -6.03 3.24
N THR A 41 -1.50 -5.77 2.73
CA THR A 41 -2.47 -4.85 3.34
C THR A 41 -2.81 -5.26 4.78
N THR A 42 -2.97 -6.56 5.04
CA THR A 42 -3.21 -7.07 6.40
C THR A 42 -2.01 -6.81 7.31
N GLY A 43 -0.79 -7.07 6.84
CA GLY A 43 0.44 -6.81 7.59
C GLY A 43 0.64 -5.32 7.89
N VAL A 44 0.40 -4.44 6.92
CA VAL A 44 0.48 -2.97 7.09
C VAL A 44 -0.57 -2.48 8.10
N PHE A 45 -1.78 -3.04 8.06
CA PHE A 45 -2.80 -2.74 9.08
C PHE A 45 -2.34 -3.14 10.49
N MET A 46 -1.75 -4.34 10.64
CA MET A 46 -1.17 -4.78 11.92
C MET A 46 -0.03 -3.86 12.38
N TRP A 47 0.85 -3.43 11.47
CA TRP A 47 1.93 -2.48 11.76
C TRP A 47 1.41 -1.11 12.18
N LEU A 48 0.31 -0.63 11.58
CA LEU A 48 -0.35 0.61 11.99
C LEU A 48 -0.89 0.50 13.42
N VAL A 49 -1.59 -0.59 13.74
CA VAL A 49 -2.09 -0.86 15.11
C VAL A 49 -0.92 -0.95 16.11
N TYR A 50 0.16 -1.63 15.73
CA TYR A 50 1.37 -1.69 16.54
C TYR A 50 1.98 -0.31 16.77
N GLY A 51 2.15 0.49 15.72
CA GLY A 51 2.73 1.83 15.79
C GLY A 51 1.94 2.75 16.72
N ILE A 52 0.61 2.68 16.68
CA ILE A 52 -0.28 3.43 17.59
C ILE A 52 -0.05 3.00 19.04
N LYS A 53 -0.02 1.70 19.32
CA LYS A 53 0.24 1.18 20.68
C LYS A 53 1.64 1.55 21.19
N ALA A 54 2.61 1.65 20.29
CA ALA A 54 4.00 1.99 20.61
C ALA A 54 4.29 3.51 20.61
N ASN A 55 3.29 4.37 20.34
CA ASN A 55 3.47 5.82 20.13
C ASN A 55 4.57 6.18 19.11
N ALA A 56 4.76 5.33 18.09
CA ALA A 56 5.83 5.46 17.10
C ALA A 56 5.35 6.24 15.87
N PHE A 57 5.32 7.58 15.96
CA PHE A 57 4.80 8.46 14.90
C PHE A 57 5.31 8.17 13.47
N PRO A 58 6.62 7.95 13.21
CA PRO A 58 7.09 7.63 11.87
C PRO A 58 6.49 6.33 11.31
N VAL A 59 6.30 5.32 12.17
CA VAL A 59 5.69 4.03 11.81
C VAL A 59 4.20 4.22 11.51
N ILE A 60 3.50 5.00 12.34
CA ILE A 60 2.09 5.33 12.15
C ILE A 60 1.89 6.03 10.80
N ALA A 61 2.65 7.11 10.55
CA ALA A 61 2.54 7.88 9.32
C ALA A 61 2.80 7.01 8.08
N ALA A 62 3.92 6.28 8.05
CA ALA A 62 4.28 5.44 6.90
C ALA A 62 3.24 4.37 6.60
N ASN A 63 2.77 3.64 7.62
CA ASN A 63 1.79 2.57 7.43
C ASN A 63 0.39 3.11 7.10
N ALA A 64 -0.02 4.27 7.60
CA ALA A 64 -1.30 4.87 7.24
C ALA A 64 -1.36 5.22 5.73
N PHE A 65 -0.34 5.88 5.19
CA PHE A 65 -0.30 6.21 3.77
C PHE A 65 -0.15 4.95 2.90
N THR A 66 0.70 4.01 3.31
CA THR A 66 0.87 2.73 2.61
C THR A 66 -0.43 1.93 2.59
N LEU A 67 -1.20 1.94 3.68
CA LEU A 67 -2.49 1.26 3.76
C LEU A 67 -3.46 1.82 2.72
N ILE A 68 -3.58 3.14 2.61
CA ILE A 68 -4.43 3.82 1.61
C ILE A 68 -4.03 3.39 0.20
N LEU A 69 -2.74 3.46 -0.14
CA LEU A 69 -2.26 3.06 -1.48
C LEU A 69 -2.54 1.58 -1.77
N SER A 70 -2.31 0.70 -0.80
CA SER A 70 -2.57 -0.74 -0.95
C SER A 70 -4.07 -1.04 -1.17
N LEU A 71 -4.96 -0.32 -0.48
CA LEU A 71 -6.41 -0.42 -0.64
C LEU A 71 -6.86 0.08 -2.01
N VAL A 72 -6.25 1.15 -2.54
CA VAL A 72 -6.51 1.63 -3.91
C VAL A 72 -6.10 0.58 -4.95
N ILE A 73 -4.95 -0.08 -4.75
CA ILE A 73 -4.49 -1.15 -5.64
C ILE A 73 -5.46 -2.35 -5.59
N LEU A 74 -5.87 -2.78 -4.39
CA LEU A 74 -6.87 -3.84 -4.23
C LEU A 74 -8.21 -3.47 -4.88
N PHE A 75 -8.68 -2.24 -4.69
CA PHE A 75 -9.87 -1.73 -5.34
C PHE A 75 -9.77 -1.83 -6.86
N PHE A 76 -8.66 -1.37 -7.47
CA PHE A 76 -8.46 -1.52 -8.91
C PHE A 76 -8.33 -2.99 -9.34
N LYS A 77 -7.69 -3.85 -8.55
CA LYS A 77 -7.62 -5.28 -8.82
C LYS A 77 -9.02 -5.89 -8.92
N PHE A 78 -9.93 -5.55 -8.01
CA PHE A 78 -11.31 -6.03 -8.06
C PHE A 78 -12.13 -5.38 -9.18
N LYS A 79 -11.95 -4.08 -9.42
CA LYS A 79 -12.65 -3.35 -10.49
C LYS A 79 -12.34 -3.90 -11.88
N TYR A 80 -11.06 -4.16 -12.17
CA TYR A 80 -10.62 -4.62 -13.50
C TYR A 80 -10.58 -6.16 -13.63
N ARG A 81 -10.91 -6.92 -12.57
CA ARG A 81 -11.04 -8.39 -12.63
C ARG A 81 -12.15 -8.85 -13.58
N LYS A 82 -13.17 -8.01 -13.83
CA LYS A 82 -14.35 -8.34 -14.65
C LYS A 82 -14.24 -7.94 -16.13
N THR A 83 -13.14 -7.30 -16.56
CA THR A 83 -13.00 -6.81 -17.95
C THR A 83 -12.22 -7.78 -18.85
N SER A 84 -11.89 -8.99 -18.36
CA SER A 84 -11.37 -10.08 -19.20
C SER A 84 -12.52 -11.02 -19.61
N HIS A 85 -13.37 -10.54 -20.52
CA HIS A 85 -14.21 -11.39 -21.35
C HIS A 85 -13.99 -10.98 -22.80
#